data_AF-A0A3B0AUC3-F1
#
_entry.id   AF-A0A3B0AUC3-F1
#
_cell.length_a   1.000
_cell.length_b   1.000
_cell.length_c   1.000
_cell.angle_alpha   90.00
_cell.angle_beta   90.00
_cell.angle_gamma   90.00
#
_symmetry.space_group_name_H-M   'P 1'
#
loop_
_entity.id
_entity.type
_entity.pdbx_description
1 polymer ?
#
loop_
_entity_poly.entity_id
_entity_poly.type
_entity_poly.pdbx_seq_one_letter_code
_entity_poly.pdbx_strand_id
1 'polypeptide(L)'
;MGFFVFSCRTSYYNLSNEMTSLQTNIDWDLAPLPASENKLPSSLVQFNSIYSIYSGTLQTEDSWKVVQFLNSDAMAKTNTAALTFDGKLPVRMKYLPDIKGRNLKAFYSLNTEERVVSPVQLPPVFLQAFHDLLNKAISDVLGNRQTVSEAIQAIQEQGGGLLLQHIEK
;
A
#
# COMPACT_ATOMS: atom_id res chain seq x y z
N MET A 1 6.72 -9.02 24.56
CA MET A 1 7.33 -8.32 23.42
C MET A 1 6.38 -8.50 22.26
N GLY A 2 5.51 -7.51 22.00
CA GLY A 2 4.44 -7.61 21.00
C GLY A 2 4.81 -6.82 19.77
N PHE A 3 4.94 -7.48 18.62
CA PHE A 3 5.10 -6.81 17.33
C PHE A 3 3.71 -6.45 16.80
N PHE A 4 3.42 -5.15 16.70
CA PHE A 4 2.23 -4.66 16.03
C PHE A 4 2.59 -4.39 14.56
N VAL A 5 1.99 -5.15 13.64
CA VAL A 5 2.10 -4.92 12.20
C VAL A 5 0.94 -4.01 11.80
N PHE A 6 1.21 -2.72 11.60
CA PHE A 6 0.22 -1.79 11.07
C PHE A 6 0.19 -1.89 9.55
N SER A 7 -0.97 -2.25 8.99
CA SER A 7 -1.20 -2.23 7.54
C SER A 7 -1.39 -0.78 7.06
N CYS A 8 -0.80 -0.48 5.90
CA CYS A 8 -0.60 0.85 5.32
C CYS A 8 -1.88 1.53 4.80
N ARG A 9 -3.06 1.30 5.41
CA ARG A 9 -4.32 1.90 4.94
C ARG A 9 -4.86 2.99 5.85
N THR A 10 -4.40 3.08 7.09
CA THR A 10 -4.91 4.07 8.04
C THR A 10 -3.75 4.81 8.70
N SER A 11 -3.39 5.89 8.01
CA SER A 11 -2.44 6.97 8.29
C SER A 11 -1.88 7.05 9.72
N TYR A 12 -0.57 7.28 9.79
CA TYR A 12 0.23 7.69 10.95
C TYR A 12 -0.50 8.58 11.99
N TYR A 13 -1.40 9.46 11.54
CA TYR A 13 -2.23 10.29 12.42
C TYR A 13 -3.06 9.47 13.41
N ASN A 14 -3.68 8.38 12.97
CA ASN A 14 -4.45 7.49 13.85
C ASN A 14 -3.55 6.79 14.85
N LEU A 15 -2.38 6.29 14.40
CA LEU A 15 -1.39 5.68 15.29
C LEU A 15 -0.90 6.67 16.37
N SER A 16 -0.63 7.92 16.00
CA SER A 16 -0.19 8.94 16.96
C SER A 16 -1.29 9.30 17.96
N ASN A 17 -2.55 9.35 17.52
CA ASN A 17 -3.70 9.62 18.37
C ASN A 17 -3.99 8.44 19.31
N GLU A 18 -3.88 7.21 18.82
CA GLU A 18 -4.02 5.98 19.61
C GLU A 18 -2.90 5.85 20.65
N MET A 19 -1.64 6.13 20.29
CA MET A 19 -0.56 6.09 21.28
C MET A 19 -0.67 7.20 22.33
N THR A 20 -1.19 8.37 21.93
CA THR A 20 -1.49 9.46 22.88
C THR A 20 -2.64 9.06 23.81
N SER A 21 -3.68 8.38 23.31
CA SER A 21 -4.81 7.93 24.11
C SER A 21 -4.47 6.78 25.07
N LEU A 22 -3.47 5.96 24.72
CA LEU A 22 -2.98 4.88 25.59
C LEU A 22 -2.07 5.34 26.73
N GLN A 23 -1.72 6.63 26.82
CA GLN A 23 -0.87 7.23 27.88
C GLN A 23 0.42 6.44 28.17
N THR A 24 1.01 5.82 27.15
CA THR A 24 2.20 4.98 27.34
C THR A 24 3.48 5.79 27.15
N ASN A 25 4.43 5.68 28.07
CA ASN A 25 5.81 6.16 27.90
C ASN A 25 6.65 5.17 27.06
N ILE A 26 6.03 4.54 26.05
CA ILE A 26 6.76 3.61 25.18
C ILE A 26 7.60 4.45 24.23
N ASP A 27 8.92 4.24 24.28
CA ASP A 27 9.81 4.73 23.24
C ASP A 27 9.64 3.84 22.00
N TRP A 28 9.09 4.43 20.94
CA TRP A 28 8.77 3.73 19.70
C TRP A 28 9.29 4.50 18.50
N ASP A 29 9.62 3.78 17.45
CA ASP A 29 9.95 4.37 16.16
C ASP A 29 9.51 3.45 15.02
N LEU A 30 9.64 3.94 13.80
CA LEU A 30 9.28 3.20 12.59
C LEU A 30 10.50 2.44 12.05
N ALA A 31 10.27 1.16 11.75
CA ALA A 31 11.23 0.29 11.09
C ALA A 31 10.72 -0.10 9.70
N PRO A 32 11.61 -0.36 8.73
CA PRO A 32 11.20 -0.96 7.47
C PRO A 32 10.55 -2.33 7.70
N LEU A 33 9.68 -2.72 6.77
CA LEU A 33 9.12 -4.06 6.75
C LEU A 33 10.26 -5.09 6.64
N PRO A 34 10.20 -6.18 7.43
CA PRO A 34 11.16 -7.26 7.28
C PRO A 34 10.93 -7.94 5.93
N ALA A 35 11.88 -7.80 5.02
CA ALA A 35 11.82 -8.37 3.68
C ALA A 35 13.00 -9.33 3.49
N SER A 36 12.75 -10.50 2.89
CA SER A 36 13.78 -11.51 2.60
C SER A 36 14.80 -11.02 1.56
N GLU A 37 14.39 -10.07 0.72
CA GLU A 37 15.22 -9.31 -0.20
C GLU A 37 14.91 -7.83 0.01
N ASN A 38 15.82 -6.90 -0.31
CA ASN A 38 15.61 -5.44 -0.18
C ASN A 38 14.56 -4.88 -1.19
N LYS A 39 13.53 -5.66 -1.49
CA LYS A 39 12.45 -5.37 -2.43
C LYS A 39 11.12 -5.67 -1.76
N LEU A 40 10.22 -4.70 -1.82
CA LEU A 40 8.82 -4.88 -1.47
C LEU A 40 8.02 -5.28 -2.71
N PRO A 41 7.04 -6.18 -2.57
CA PRO A 41 5.99 -6.34 -3.55
C PRO A 41 5.38 -4.98 -3.93
N SER A 42 5.17 -4.73 -5.21
CA SER A 42 4.58 -3.48 -5.71
C SER A 42 3.20 -3.20 -5.10
N SER A 43 2.46 -4.24 -4.71
CA SER A 43 1.15 -4.16 -4.07
C SER A 43 1.16 -3.47 -2.70
N LEU A 44 2.32 -3.39 -2.03
CA LEU A 44 2.45 -2.74 -0.72
C LEU A 44 2.70 -1.24 -0.81
N VAL A 45 3.01 -0.72 -2.01
CA VAL A 45 3.23 0.71 -2.24
C VAL A 45 2.19 1.23 -3.22
N GLN A 46 1.43 2.22 -2.78
CA GLN A 46 0.40 2.85 -3.60
C GLN A 46 0.80 4.29 -3.91
N PHE A 47 1.05 4.55 -5.19
CA PHE A 47 1.23 5.91 -5.69
C PHE A 47 -0.14 6.58 -5.77
N ASN A 48 -0.28 7.68 -5.05
CA ASN A 48 -1.47 8.50 -5.08
C ASN A 48 -1.21 9.74 -5.94
N SER A 49 -2.27 10.26 -6.57
CA SER A 49 -2.23 11.54 -7.30
C SER A 49 -1.24 11.58 -8.47
N ILE A 50 -1.34 10.60 -9.36
CA ILE A 50 -0.60 10.59 -10.64
C ILE A 50 -1.29 11.55 -11.60
N TYR A 51 -0.58 12.57 -12.08
CA TYR A 51 -1.06 13.49 -13.11
C TYR A 51 -0.78 12.92 -14.50
N SER A 52 -1.79 12.87 -15.34
CA SER A 52 -1.70 12.40 -16.72
C SER A 52 -2.28 13.43 -17.69
N ILE A 53 -1.85 13.35 -18.95
CA ILE A 53 -2.36 14.19 -20.03
C ILE A 53 -3.34 13.34 -20.85
N TYR A 54 -4.53 13.88 -21.09
CA TYR A 54 -5.50 13.25 -21.96
C TYR A 54 -4.94 13.13 -23.39
N SER A 55 -4.96 11.93 -23.96
CA SER A 55 -4.34 11.65 -25.26
C SER A 55 -4.98 12.40 -26.44
N GLY A 56 -6.25 12.82 -26.31
CA GLY A 56 -6.97 13.59 -27.33
C GLY A 56 -6.85 15.11 -27.18
N THR A 57 -5.97 15.61 -26.31
CA THR A 57 -5.79 17.06 -26.15
C THR A 57 -5.20 17.69 -27.41
N LEU A 58 -5.72 18.85 -27.81
CA LEU A 58 -5.15 19.69 -28.86
C LEU A 58 -4.07 20.64 -28.32
N GLN A 59 -3.87 20.70 -27.00
CA GLN A 59 -2.93 21.58 -26.31
C GLN A 59 -1.84 20.77 -25.58
N THR A 60 -1.14 19.88 -26.29
CA THR A 60 -0.16 18.97 -25.70
C THR A 60 0.95 19.70 -24.95
N GLU A 61 1.54 20.73 -25.57
CA GLU A 61 2.65 21.49 -24.99
C GLU A 61 2.25 22.23 -23.71
N ASP A 62 1.08 22.89 -23.70
CA ASP A 62 0.60 23.59 -22.51
C ASP A 62 0.18 22.62 -21.41
N SER A 63 -0.40 21.47 -21.77
CA SER A 63 -0.71 20.40 -20.81
C SER A 63 0.58 19.88 -20.14
N TRP A 64 1.67 19.75 -20.89
CA TRP A 64 2.97 19.33 -20.36
C TRP A 64 3.52 20.34 -19.36
N LYS A 65 3.43 21.65 -19.65
CA LYS A 65 3.84 22.71 -18.71
C LYS A 65 3.10 22.62 -17.38
N VAL A 66 1.79 22.31 -17.41
CA VAL A 66 1.00 22.13 -16.18
C VAL A 66 1.50 20.92 -15.39
N VAL A 67 1.73 19.77 -16.02
CA VAL A 67 2.27 18.58 -15.35
C VAL A 67 3.65 18.86 -14.76
N GLN A 68 4.52 19.56 -15.48
CA GLN A 68 5.84 19.97 -14.97
C GLN A 68 5.72 20.90 -13.77
N PHE A 69 4.81 21.87 -13.81
CA PHE A 69 4.55 22.78 -12.70
C PHE A 69 4.02 22.05 -11.46
N LEU A 70 3.06 21.15 -11.63
CA LEU A 70 2.51 20.35 -10.52
C LEU A 70 3.56 19.45 -9.87
N ASN A 71 4.52 18.95 -10.66
CA ASN A 71 5.65 18.15 -10.18
C ASN A 71 6.88 19.00 -9.79
N SER A 72 6.78 20.33 -9.85
CA SER A 72 7.90 21.23 -9.61
C SER A 72 8.34 21.24 -8.16
N ASP A 73 9.54 21.76 -7.95
CA ASP A 73 10.12 21.88 -6.62
C ASP A 73 9.34 22.84 -5.72
N ALA A 74 8.89 23.96 -6.28
CA ALA A 74 8.07 24.94 -5.60
C ALA A 74 6.74 24.34 -5.16
N MET A 75 6.06 23.58 -6.04
CA MET A 75 4.80 22.93 -5.70
C MET A 75 4.97 21.87 -4.61
N ALA A 76 6.02 21.05 -4.69
CA ALA A 76 6.32 20.06 -3.66
C ALA A 76 6.57 20.70 -2.29
N LYS A 77 7.34 21.80 -2.24
CA LYS A 77 7.56 22.56 -1.00
C LYS A 77 6.26 23.14 -0.44
N THR A 78 5.43 23.76 -1.28
CA THR A 78 4.15 24.35 -0.87
C THR A 78 3.19 23.30 -0.31
N ASN A 79 3.06 22.14 -0.97
CA ASN A 79 2.18 21.07 -0.52
C ASN A 79 2.63 20.49 0.84
N THR A 80 3.93 20.30 1.05
CA THR A 80 4.46 19.90 2.36
C THR A 80 4.19 20.93 3.44
N ALA A 81 4.47 22.20 3.17
CA ALA A 81 4.27 23.27 4.15
C ALA A 81 2.79 23.41 4.54
N ALA A 82 1.88 23.20 3.59
CA ALA A 82 0.44 23.26 3.83
C ALA A 82 -0.14 21.96 4.45
N LEU A 83 0.69 20.93 4.68
CA LEU A 83 0.26 19.61 5.17
C LEU A 83 -0.90 19.02 4.35
N THR A 84 -0.98 19.33 3.04
CA THR A 84 -2.10 18.94 2.17
C THR A 84 -2.10 17.46 1.80
N PHE A 85 -1.18 16.67 2.37
CA PHE A 85 -1.02 15.28 2.04
C PHE A 85 -2.01 14.34 2.71
N ASP A 86 -2.85 14.78 3.67
CA ASP A 86 -3.92 13.95 4.26
C ASP A 86 -3.45 12.54 4.68
N GLY A 87 -2.35 12.49 5.44
CA GLY A 87 -1.74 11.21 5.86
C GLY A 87 -0.92 10.48 4.78
N LYS A 88 -0.74 11.06 3.60
CA LYS A 88 0.14 10.57 2.53
C LYS A 88 1.55 11.12 2.72
N LEU A 89 2.51 10.44 2.09
CA LEU A 89 3.93 10.77 2.15
C LEU A 89 4.42 11.37 0.82
N PRO A 90 5.26 12.42 0.85
CA PRO A 90 5.72 13.09 -0.36
C PRO A 90 6.75 12.24 -1.12
N VAL A 91 6.57 12.07 -2.43
CA VAL A 91 7.54 11.32 -3.28
C VAL A 91 8.97 11.87 -3.17
N ARG A 92 9.12 13.18 -2.95
CA ARG A 92 10.42 13.84 -2.78
C ARG A 92 10.84 13.87 -1.31
N MET A 93 11.74 12.96 -0.93
CA MET A 93 12.25 12.82 0.45
C MET A 93 12.81 14.11 1.07
N LYS A 94 13.34 15.05 0.26
CA LYS A 94 13.86 16.33 0.77
C LYS A 94 12.81 17.24 1.41
N TYR A 95 11.53 16.94 1.17
CA TYR A 95 10.39 17.61 1.79
C TYR A 95 9.65 16.71 2.77
N LEU A 96 10.31 15.68 3.30
CA LEU A 96 9.74 14.90 4.40
C LEU A 96 9.55 15.82 5.61
N PRO A 97 8.32 15.94 6.14
CA PRO A 97 8.11 16.69 7.36
C PRO A 97 8.82 15.99 8.53
N ASP A 98 9.43 16.77 9.42
CA ASP A 98 9.84 16.25 10.72
C ASP A 98 8.59 16.12 11.58
N ILE A 99 8.13 14.89 11.77
CA ILE A 99 7.00 14.61 12.64
C ILE A 99 7.51 14.08 13.96
N LYS A 100 7.68 14.98 14.94
CA LYS A 100 8.04 14.67 16.33
C LYS A 100 9.31 13.79 16.43
N GLY A 101 10.30 13.97 15.55
CA GLY A 101 11.55 13.23 15.56
C GLY A 101 11.43 11.75 15.15
N ARG A 102 10.32 11.33 14.52
CA ARG A 102 10.11 9.94 14.08
C ARG A 102 10.79 9.63 12.74
N ASN A 103 11.25 8.40 12.57
CA ASN A 103 11.98 7.94 11.39
C ASN A 103 11.06 7.63 10.19
N LEU A 104 10.47 8.65 9.58
CA LEU A 104 9.66 8.47 8.37
C LEU A 104 10.45 7.93 7.16
N LYS A 105 11.79 8.01 7.20
CA LYS A 105 12.65 7.44 6.15
C LYS A 105 12.51 5.92 6.04
N ALA A 106 12.02 5.25 7.09
CA ALA A 106 11.72 3.82 7.07
C ALA A 106 10.82 3.44 5.88
N PHE A 107 9.81 4.26 5.54
CA PHE A 107 8.90 4.01 4.41
C PHE A 107 9.55 4.09 3.03
N TYR A 108 10.75 4.66 2.91
CA TYR A 108 11.48 4.85 1.64
C TYR A 108 12.70 3.95 1.51
N SER A 109 13.02 3.18 2.55
CA SER A 109 14.27 2.42 2.61
C SER A 109 14.25 1.13 1.77
N LEU A 110 13.06 0.68 1.37
CA LEU A 110 12.88 -0.51 0.55
C LEU A 110 12.50 -0.11 -0.87
N ASN A 111 13.14 -0.74 -1.85
CA ASN A 111 12.76 -0.56 -3.25
C ASN A 111 11.48 -1.35 -3.52
N THR A 112 10.65 -0.87 -4.45
CA THR A 112 9.50 -1.64 -4.93
C THR A 112 9.90 -2.48 -6.14
N GLU A 113 9.35 -3.68 -6.26
CA GLU A 113 9.36 -4.36 -7.54
C GLU A 113 8.61 -3.54 -8.59
N GLU A 114 9.17 -3.39 -9.78
CA GLU A 114 8.52 -2.71 -10.90
C GLU A 114 7.53 -3.68 -11.56
N ARG A 115 6.48 -4.07 -10.83
CA ARG A 115 5.43 -4.94 -11.36
C ARG A 115 4.16 -4.12 -11.54
N VAL A 116 3.89 -3.77 -12.80
CA VAL A 116 2.57 -3.29 -13.22
C VAL A 116 1.62 -4.47 -13.10
N VAL A 117 0.96 -4.59 -11.95
CA VAL A 117 -0.20 -5.46 -11.82
C VAL A 117 -1.31 -4.77 -12.61
N SER A 118 -1.52 -5.20 -13.86
CA SER A 118 -2.76 -4.86 -14.55
C SER A 118 -3.90 -5.37 -13.69
N PRO A 119 -4.87 -4.51 -13.28
CA PRO A 119 -6.01 -4.98 -12.53
C PRO A 119 -6.78 -5.94 -13.43
N VAL A 120 -6.60 -7.24 -13.23
CA VAL A 120 -7.45 -8.25 -13.82
C VAL A 120 -8.85 -7.98 -13.26
N GLN A 121 -9.76 -7.55 -14.12
CA GLN A 121 -11.15 -7.34 -13.72
C GLN A 121 -11.78 -8.71 -13.50
N LEU A 122 -11.86 -9.10 -12.24
CA LEU A 122 -12.49 -10.34 -11.81
C LEU A 122 -13.91 -10.05 -11.32
N PRO A 123 -14.87 -10.96 -11.54
CA PRO A 123 -16.22 -10.78 -11.05
C PRO A 123 -16.23 -10.52 -9.53
N PRO A 124 -16.95 -9.51 -9.03
CA PRO A 124 -16.97 -9.20 -7.58
C PRO A 124 -17.39 -10.39 -6.71
N VAL A 125 -18.32 -11.21 -7.22
CA VAL A 125 -18.80 -12.42 -6.54
C VAL A 125 -17.68 -13.46 -6.41
N PHE A 126 -16.86 -13.63 -7.45
CA PHE A 126 -15.67 -14.48 -7.38
C PHE A 126 -14.69 -13.96 -6.33
N LEU A 127 -14.38 -12.67 -6.35
CA LEU A 127 -13.44 -12.06 -5.40
C LEU A 127 -13.87 -12.27 -3.96
N GLN A 128 -15.16 -12.15 -3.67
CA GLN A 128 -15.71 -12.42 -2.34
C GLN A 128 -15.51 -13.88 -1.94
N ALA A 129 -15.94 -14.83 -2.77
CA ALA A 129 -15.79 -16.27 -2.47
C ALA A 129 -14.32 -16.69 -2.34
N PHE A 130 -13.44 -16.12 -3.17
CA PHE A 130 -12.01 -16.37 -3.12
C PHE A 130 -11.37 -15.80 -1.84
N HIS A 131 -11.77 -14.60 -1.41
CA HIS A 131 -11.32 -14.05 -0.12
C HIS A 131 -11.77 -14.92 1.08
N ASP A 132 -13.00 -15.44 1.06
CA ASP A 132 -13.49 -16.31 2.13
C ASP A 132 -12.69 -17.62 2.20
N LEU A 133 -12.35 -18.21 1.04
CA LEU A 133 -11.46 -19.37 0.93
C LEU A 133 -10.07 -19.06 1.51
N LEU A 134 -9.46 -17.92 1.14
CA LEU A 134 -8.16 -17.49 1.65
C LEU A 134 -8.17 -17.30 3.16
N ASN A 135 -9.17 -16.60 3.70
CA ASN A 135 -9.28 -16.33 5.13
C ASN A 135 -9.41 -17.62 5.94
N LYS A 136 -10.21 -18.57 5.45
CA LYS A 136 -10.33 -19.90 6.07
C LYS A 136 -8.98 -20.63 6.06
N ALA A 137 -8.31 -20.66 4.90
CA ALA A 137 -7.03 -21.35 4.77
C ALA A 137 -5.95 -20.76 5.71
N ILE A 138 -5.88 -19.43 5.83
CA ILE A 138 -4.99 -18.76 6.77
C ILE A 138 -5.33 -19.13 8.22
N SER A 139 -6.61 -19.09 8.59
CA SER A 139 -7.07 -19.47 9.93
C SER A 139 -6.73 -20.93 10.28
N ASP A 140 -6.86 -21.85 9.31
CA ASP A 140 -6.56 -23.26 9.49
C ASP A 140 -5.05 -23.52 9.63
N VAL A 141 -4.21 -22.81 8.87
CA VAL A 141 -2.74 -22.86 9.03
C VAL A 141 -2.32 -22.33 10.40
N LEU A 142 -2.80 -21.15 10.79
CA LEU A 142 -2.49 -20.56 12.10
C LEU A 142 -2.99 -21.42 13.26
N GLY A 143 -4.08 -22.15 13.03
CA GLY A 143 -4.65 -23.12 13.97
C GLY A 143 -3.99 -24.50 13.96
N ASN A 144 -2.91 -24.71 13.18
CA ASN A 144 -2.26 -26.00 12.96
C ASN A 144 -3.22 -27.12 12.48
N ARG A 145 -4.33 -26.75 11.82
CA ARG A 145 -5.32 -27.70 11.27
C ARG A 145 -4.94 -28.18 9.88
N GLN A 146 -4.08 -27.44 9.18
CA GLN A 146 -3.48 -27.83 7.91
C GLN A 146 -2.06 -27.26 7.81
N THR A 147 -1.21 -27.90 7.01
CA THR A 147 0.11 -27.37 6.67
C THR A 147 0.01 -26.25 5.62
N VAL A 148 1.06 -25.43 5.52
CA VAL A 148 1.15 -24.38 4.49
C VAL A 148 1.04 -24.97 3.08
N SER A 149 1.66 -26.13 2.83
CA SER A 149 1.63 -26.78 1.52
C SER A 149 0.22 -27.25 1.14
N GLU A 150 -0.49 -27.88 2.08
CA GLU A 150 -1.88 -28.31 1.87
C GLU A 150 -2.81 -27.12 1.64
N ALA A 151 -2.62 -26.03 2.40
CA ALA A 151 -3.36 -24.79 2.23
C ALA A 151 -3.22 -24.22 0.82
N ILE A 152 -1.98 -24.13 0.31
CA ILE A 152 -1.69 -23.60 -1.02
C ILE A 152 -2.32 -24.49 -2.09
N GLN A 153 -2.19 -25.81 -1.97
CA GLN A 153 -2.81 -26.74 -2.91
C GLN A 153 -4.33 -26.59 -2.93
N ALA A 154 -4.97 -26.53 -1.75
CA ALA A 154 -6.41 -26.34 -1.63
C ALA A 154 -6.88 -25.02 -2.25
N ILE A 155 -6.14 -23.92 -2.03
CA ILE A 155 -6.43 -22.62 -2.66
C ILE A 155 -6.33 -22.70 -4.18
N GLN A 156 -5.30 -23.36 -4.71
CA GLN A 156 -5.10 -23.51 -6.15
C GLN A 156 -6.25 -24.28 -6.80
N GLU A 157 -6.62 -25.42 -6.23
CA GLU A 157 -7.67 -26.30 -6.76
C GLU A 157 -9.07 -25.68 -6.63
N GLN A 158 -9.43 -25.23 -5.42
CA GLN A 158 -10.77 -24.67 -5.16
C GLN A 158 -10.92 -23.28 -5.77
N GLY A 159 -9.87 -22.46 -5.74
CA GLY A 159 -9.85 -21.14 -6.38
C GLY A 159 -10.02 -21.24 -7.90
N GLY A 160 -9.35 -22.19 -8.55
CA GLY A 160 -9.55 -22.48 -9.97
C GLY A 160 -11.00 -22.86 -10.30
N GLY A 161 -11.61 -23.71 -9.47
CA GLY A 161 -13.02 -24.08 -9.60
C GLY A 161 -13.97 -22.89 -9.44
N LEU A 162 -13.75 -22.04 -8.43
CA LEU A 162 -14.54 -20.82 -8.20
C LEU A 162 -14.45 -19.86 -9.39
N LEU A 163 -13.26 -19.74 -10.00
CA LEU A 163 -13.04 -18.84 -11.13
C LEU A 163 -13.85 -19.29 -12.35
N LEU A 164 -13.79 -20.57 -12.69
CA LEU A 164 -14.53 -21.15 -13.82
C LEU A 164 -16.05 -20.97 -13.65
N GLN A 165 -16.57 -21.19 -12.44
CA GLN A 165 -18.01 -21.05 -12.16
C GLN A 165 -18.56 -19.62 -12.35
N HIS A 166 -17.71 -18.60 -12.25
CA HIS A 166 -18.11 -17.19 -12.26
C HIS A 166 -17.65 -16.42 -13.50
N ILE A 167 -16.79 -17.01 -14.36
CA ILE A 167 -16.43 -16.44 -15.67
C ILE A 167 -17.38 -16.90 -16.78
N GLU A 168 -18.00 -18.08 -16.66
CA GLU A 168 -18.88 -18.66 -17.69
C GLU A 168 -20.34 -18.16 -17.67
N LYS A 169 -20.67 -17.12 -16.90
CA LYS A 169 -22.02 -16.52 -16.81
C LYS A 169 -22.02 -15.07 -17.20
#